data_AF-B3QUW1-F1
#
_entry.id   AF-B3QUW1-F1
#
_cell.length_a   1.000
_cell.length_b   1.000
_cell.length_c   1.000
_cell.angle_alpha   90.00
_cell.angle_beta   90.00
_cell.angle_gamma   90.00
#
_symmetry.space_group_name_H-M   'P 1'
#
loop_
_entity.id
_entity.type
_entity.pdbx_description
1 polymer ?
#
loop_
_entity_poly.entity_id
_entity_poly.type
_entity_poly.pdbx_seq_one_letter_code
_entity_poly.pdbx_strand_id
1 'polypeptide(L)'
;MAREIHVFTDSDFRWEKLTFTAEATYKPSVYTAKLSVRLAQELPDEDREALEQALIRILEERLKSDFKRMIEDTEESDGFLETGALDRLSDRLRRYVQRAVKRYNLQAWDSGID
;
A
#
# COMPACT_ATOMS: atom_id res chain seq x y z
N MET A 1 6.87 7.21 28.71
CA MET A 1 7.27 5.89 28.16
C MET A 1 6.50 5.72 26.86
N ALA A 2 7.17 5.60 25.71
CA ALA A 2 6.49 5.35 24.45
C ALA A 2 5.90 3.94 24.48
N ARG A 3 4.60 3.81 24.24
CA ARG A 3 3.91 2.53 24.17
C ARG A 3 4.26 1.89 22.84
N GLU A 4 4.76 0.66 22.83
CA GLU A 4 5.09 -0.02 21.58
C GLU A 4 3.79 -0.41 20.87
N ILE A 5 3.53 0.18 19.69
CA ILE A 5 2.35 -0.12 18.88
C ILE A 5 2.68 -1.29 17.94
N HIS A 6 1.87 -2.35 18.03
CA HIS A 6 1.92 -3.47 17.10
C HIS A 6 0.84 -3.31 16.03
N VAL A 7 1.26 -3.10 14.79
CA VAL A 7 0.38 -3.08 13.62
C VAL A 7 0.41 -4.45 12.96
N PHE A 8 -0.75 -5.02 12.65
CA PHE A 8 -0.90 -6.24 11.87
C PHE A 8 -1.48 -5.92 10.51
N THR A 9 -1.19 -6.75 9.50
CA THR A 9 -1.68 -6.56 8.13
C THR A 9 -2.43 -7.80 7.71
N ASP A 10 -3.59 -7.61 7.11
CA ASP A 10 -4.41 -8.65 6.50
C ASP A 10 -4.55 -8.26 5.02
N SER A 11 -3.99 -9.07 4.13
CA SER A 11 -3.81 -8.72 2.72
C SER A 11 -4.39 -9.77 1.78
N ASP A 12 -5.00 -9.29 0.71
CA ASP A 12 -5.43 -10.10 -0.42
C ASP A 12 -4.82 -9.50 -1.69
N PHE A 13 -4.33 -10.36 -2.58
CA PHE A 13 -3.79 -9.94 -3.86
C PHE A 13 -4.06 -11.00 -4.91
N ARG A 14 -4.26 -10.55 -6.14
CA ARG A 14 -4.55 -11.43 -7.26
C ARG A 14 -4.16 -10.78 -8.58
N TRP A 15 -3.87 -11.65 -9.54
CA TRP A 15 -3.83 -11.28 -10.94
C TRP A 15 -5.10 -11.74 -11.66
N GLU A 16 -5.67 -10.84 -12.44
CA GLU A 16 -6.66 -11.16 -13.45
C GLU A 16 -6.16 -10.68 -14.82
N LYS A 17 -5.72 -11.63 -15.64
CA LYS A 17 -5.07 -11.36 -16.94
C LYS A 17 -3.89 -10.38 -16.76
N LEU A 18 -4.01 -9.18 -17.32
CA LEU A 18 -2.99 -8.10 -17.28
C LEU A 18 -3.16 -7.15 -16.09
N THR A 19 -4.05 -7.45 -15.15
CA THR A 19 -4.35 -6.57 -14.03
C THR A 19 -3.95 -7.23 -12.73
N PHE A 20 -3.10 -6.53 -11.97
CA PHE A 20 -2.83 -6.83 -10.57
C PHE A 20 -3.77 -6.01 -9.70
N THR A 21 -4.39 -6.64 -8.71
CA THR A 21 -5.17 -5.96 -7.67
C THR A 21 -4.71 -6.45 -6.31
N ALA A 22 -4.53 -5.52 -5.38
CA ALA A 22 -4.19 -5.83 -4.00
C ALA A 22 -4.92 -4.92 -3.02
N GLU A 23 -5.22 -5.49 -1.86
CA GLU A 23 -5.84 -4.83 -0.72
C GLU A 23 -5.10 -5.22 0.56
N ALA A 24 -4.85 -4.27 1.45
CA ALA A 24 -4.18 -4.50 2.73
C ALA A 24 -4.86 -3.70 3.84
N THR A 25 -5.38 -4.40 4.84
CA THR A 25 -6.03 -3.81 6.01
C THR A 25 -5.08 -3.78 7.20
N TYR A 26 -4.93 -2.62 7.85
CA TYR A 26 -4.00 -2.41 8.96
C TYR A 26 -4.70 -2.47 10.32
N LYS A 27 -4.48 -3.50 11.14
CA LYS A 27 -5.08 -3.65 12.48
C LYS A 27 -4.13 -3.08 13.55
N PRO A 28 -4.62 -2.43 14.63
CA PRO A 28 -6.01 -2.36 15.10
C PRO A 28 -6.91 -1.31 14.41
N SER A 29 -6.41 -0.58 13.42
CA SER A 29 -7.25 0.37 12.68
C SER A 29 -8.22 -0.31 11.70
N VAL A 30 -9.12 0.48 11.13
CA VAL A 30 -10.06 0.04 10.08
C VAL A 30 -9.61 0.45 8.67
N TYR A 31 -8.38 0.99 8.52
CA TYR A 31 -7.93 1.53 7.25
C TYR A 31 -7.45 0.44 6.31
N THR A 32 -7.82 0.60 5.04
CA THR A 32 -7.59 -0.36 3.98
C THR A 32 -6.90 0.31 2.81
N ALA A 33 -5.65 -0.07 2.54
CA ALA A 33 -4.94 0.36 1.34
C ALA A 33 -5.30 -0.53 0.15
N LYS A 34 -5.62 0.10 -0.98
CA LYS A 34 -5.99 -0.56 -2.24
C LYS A 34 -5.04 -0.15 -3.35
N LEU A 35 -4.78 -1.08 -4.26
CA LEU A 35 -3.90 -0.91 -5.40
C LEU A 35 -4.43 -1.68 -6.61
N SER A 36 -4.44 -1.03 -7.76
CA SER A 36 -4.67 -1.68 -9.06
C SER A 36 -3.62 -1.25 -10.07
N VAL A 37 -3.01 -2.20 -10.77
CA VAL A 37 -2.03 -1.95 -11.83
C VAL A 37 -2.44 -2.75 -13.06
N ARG A 38 -2.70 -2.07 -14.17
CA ARG A 38 -3.05 -2.68 -15.46
C ARG A 38 -1.93 -2.49 -16.46
N LEU A 39 -1.36 -3.61 -16.89
CA LEU A 39 -0.29 -3.66 -17.88
C LEU A 39 -0.84 -3.42 -19.29
N ALA A 40 -0.04 -2.79 -20.15
CA ALA A 40 -0.39 -2.61 -21.57
C ALA A 40 -0.24 -3.91 -22.37
N GLN A 41 0.58 -4.84 -21.89
CA GLN A 41 0.92 -6.11 -22.53
C GLN A 41 1.37 -7.12 -21.47
N GLU A 42 1.47 -8.39 -21.84
CA GLU A 42 2.06 -9.41 -20.99
C GLU A 42 3.54 -9.11 -20.72
N LEU A 43 3.94 -9.29 -19.47
CA LEU A 43 5.34 -9.26 -19.05
C LEU A 43 5.91 -10.68 -19.07
N PRO A 44 7.23 -10.84 -19.24
CA PRO A 44 7.91 -12.07 -18.87
C PRO A 44 7.57 -12.47 -17.42
N ASP A 45 7.49 -13.76 -17.14
CA ASP A 45 7.08 -14.27 -15.82
C ASP A 45 7.96 -13.73 -14.69
N GLU A 46 9.28 -13.64 -14.89
CA GLU A 46 10.22 -13.07 -13.92
C GLU A 46 9.92 -11.59 -13.62
N ASP A 47 9.63 -10.79 -14.64
CA ASP A 47 9.32 -9.37 -14.49
C ASP A 47 7.96 -9.16 -13.80
N ARG A 48 7.01 -10.06 -14.08
CA ARG A 48 5.69 -10.06 -13.46
C ARG A 48 5.78 -10.41 -11.98
N GLU A 49 6.52 -11.45 -11.62
CA GLU A 49 6.76 -11.84 -10.23
C GLU A 49 7.52 -10.74 -9.48
N ALA A 50 8.56 -10.16 -10.10
CA ALA A 50 9.30 -9.06 -9.50
C ALA A 50 8.43 -7.82 -9.25
N LEU A 51 7.52 -7.50 -10.17
CA LEU A 51 6.56 -6.42 -9.99
C LEU A 51 5.58 -6.73 -8.86
N GLU A 52 4.98 -7.93 -8.86
CA GLU A 52 4.06 -8.39 -7.81
C GLU A 52 4.71 -8.26 -6.43
N GLN A 53 5.89 -8.84 -6.24
CA GLN A 53 6.62 -8.79 -4.97
C GLN A 53 6.95 -7.35 -4.55
N ALA A 54 7.31 -6.48 -5.50
CA ALA A 54 7.55 -5.08 -5.21
C ALA A 54 6.28 -4.35 -4.72
N LEU A 55 5.12 -4.65 -5.31
CA LEU A 55 3.85 -4.04 -4.94
C LEU A 55 3.33 -4.56 -3.59
N ILE A 56 3.43 -5.86 -3.34
CA ILE A 56 3.10 -6.48 -2.03
C ILE A 56 3.96 -5.85 -0.93
N ARG A 57 5.27 -5.77 -1.15
CA ARG A 57 6.21 -5.15 -0.20
C ARG A 57 5.88 -3.70 0.12
N ILE A 58 5.36 -2.95 -0.85
CA ILE A 58 4.91 -1.58 -0.62
C ILE A 58 3.76 -1.53 0.39
N LEU A 59 2.75 -2.40 0.22
CA LEU A 59 1.58 -2.45 1.11
C LEU A 59 1.93 -3.03 2.49
N GLU A 60 2.64 -4.14 2.53
CA GLU A 60 2.83 -4.91 3.77
C GLU A 60 3.99 -4.44 4.64
N GLU A 61 5.05 -3.88 4.05
CA GLU A 61 6.21 -3.42 4.79
C GLU A 61 6.25 -1.89 4.87
N ARG A 62 6.34 -1.22 3.71
CA ARG A 62 6.61 0.22 3.68
C ARG A 62 5.45 1.03 4.22
N LEU A 63 4.26 0.80 3.68
CA LEU A 63 3.08 1.55 4.10
C LEU A 63 2.68 1.19 5.53
N LYS A 64 2.82 -0.08 5.94
CA LYS A 64 2.68 -0.50 7.34
C LYS A 64 3.61 0.26 8.29
N SER A 65 4.89 0.41 7.92
CA SER A 65 5.86 1.15 8.74
C SER A 65 5.52 2.64 8.81
N ASP A 66 5.07 3.23 7.70
CA ASP A 66 4.62 4.62 7.66
C ASP A 66 3.37 4.83 8.52
N PHE A 67 2.45 3.88 8.45
CA PHE A 67 1.22 3.83 9.25
C PHE A 67 1.53 3.74 10.74
N LYS A 68 2.40 2.81 11.16
CA LYS A 68 2.85 2.67 12.55
C LYS A 68 3.45 3.98 13.08
N ARG A 69 4.39 4.58 12.33
CA ARG A 69 5.01 5.85 12.71
C ARG A 69 3.96 6.94 12.88
N MET A 70 2.97 6.99 11.98
CA MET A 70 1.93 8.00 12.08
C MET A 70 0.99 7.80 13.25
N ILE A 71 0.65 6.57 13.65
CA ILE A 71 -0.09 6.34 14.90
C ILE A 71 0.76 6.81 16.08
N GLU A 72 2.03 6.41 16.16
CA GLU A 72 2.95 6.82 17.23
C GLU A 72 3.08 8.35 17.32
N ASP A 73 3.08 9.04 16.18
CA ASP A 73 3.11 10.51 16.10
C ASP A 73 1.75 11.16 16.43
N THR A 74 0.62 10.44 16.31
CA THR A 74 -0.76 10.96 16.45
C THR A 74 -1.47 10.49 17.74
N GLU A 75 -0.80 9.76 18.64
CA GLU A 75 -1.34 9.30 19.94
C GLU A 75 -1.66 10.47 20.94
N GLU A 76 -2.16 11.61 20.47
CA GLU A 76 -2.76 12.70 21.27
C GLU A 76 -4.31 12.80 21.14
N SER A 77 -4.98 12.03 20.27
CA SER A 77 -6.44 12.18 20.10
C SER A 77 -7.22 10.89 19.76
N ASP A 78 -7.80 10.25 20.78
CA ASP A 78 -8.97 9.34 20.73
C ASP A 78 -9.02 8.19 19.69
N GLY A 79 -7.88 7.74 19.17
CA GLY A 79 -7.78 6.47 18.43
C GLY A 79 -8.08 6.53 16.94
N PHE A 80 -8.17 7.72 16.35
CA PHE A 80 -8.24 7.92 14.89
C PHE A 80 -7.05 8.75 14.40
N LEU A 81 -6.55 8.43 13.20
CA LEU A 81 -5.61 9.31 12.52
C LEU A 81 -6.31 10.63 12.20
N GLU A 82 -5.63 11.76 12.43
CA GLU A 82 -6.11 13.08 12.01
C GLU A 82 -6.46 13.08 10.51
N THR A 83 -7.39 13.93 10.08
CA THR A 83 -7.85 13.98 8.68
C THR A 83 -6.68 14.15 7.67
N GLY A 84 -5.64 14.90 8.03
CA GLY A 84 -4.45 15.08 7.18
C GLY A 84 -3.43 13.92 7.22
N ALA A 85 -3.59 12.95 8.12
CA ALA A 85 -2.72 11.78 8.19
C ALA A 85 -3.04 10.76 7.09
N LEU A 86 -4.31 10.50 6.82
CA LEU A 86 -4.70 9.61 5.72
C LEU A 86 -4.26 10.13 4.35
N ASP A 87 -4.44 11.41 4.08
CA ASP A 87 -3.97 12.04 2.84
C ASP A 87 -2.45 11.86 2.66
N ARG A 88 -1.68 12.04 3.73
CA ARG A 88 -0.22 11.85 3.72
C ARG A 88 0.18 10.40 3.42
N LEU A 89 -0.55 9.42 3.98
CA LEU A 89 -0.31 8.00 3.72
C LEU A 89 -0.67 7.62 2.28
N SER A 90 -1.81 8.09 1.79
CA SER A 90 -2.25 7.92 0.40
C SER A 90 -1.23 8.51 -0.57
N ASP A 91 -0.69 9.69 -0.28
CA ASP A 91 0.38 10.33 -1.05
C ASP A 91 1.67 9.49 -1.07
N ARG A 92 2.06 8.90 0.07
CA ARG A 92 3.23 8.02 0.15
C ARG A 92 3.02 6.76 -0.66
N LEU A 93 1.87 6.10 -0.51
CA LEU A 93 1.49 4.92 -1.28
C LEU A 93 1.60 5.20 -2.79
N ARG A 94 0.98 6.30 -3.24
CA ARG A 94 1.01 6.73 -4.65
C ARG A 94 2.43 6.88 -5.16
N ARG A 95 3.31 7.53 -4.39
CA ARG A 95 4.73 7.72 -4.78
C ARG A 95 5.51 6.40 -4.81
N TYR A 96 5.25 5.48 -3.88
CA TYR A 96 5.90 4.17 -3.88
C TYR A 96 5.49 3.34 -5.08
N VAL A 97 4.19 3.27 -5.36
CA VAL A 97 3.63 2.56 -6.51
C VAL A 97 4.19 3.15 -7.80
N GLN A 98 4.11 4.47 -7.97
CA GLN A 98 4.64 5.16 -9.16
C GLN A 98 6.11 4.80 -9.43
N ARG A 99 6.94 4.68 -8.38
CA ARG A 99 8.34 4.28 -8.52
C ARG A 99 8.50 2.82 -8.92
N ALA A 100 7.73 1.92 -8.33
CA ALA A 100 7.78 0.49 -8.65
C ALA A 100 7.35 0.23 -10.10
N VAL A 101 6.30 0.91 -10.55
CA VAL A 101 5.72 0.68 -11.88
C VAL A 101 6.42 1.47 -13.00
N LYS A 102 7.31 2.43 -12.65
CA LYS A 102 7.94 3.38 -13.60
C LYS A 102 8.62 2.72 -14.80
N ARG A 103 9.19 1.54 -14.62
CA ARG A 103 9.96 0.83 -15.66
C ARG A 103 9.11 -0.05 -16.57
N TYR A 104 7.82 -0.18 -16.29
CA TYR A 104 6.91 -1.07 -16.99
C TYR A 104 5.97 -0.29 -17.92
N ASN A 105 5.56 -0.93 -19.01
CA ASN A 105 4.57 -0.37 -19.92
C ASN A 105 3.15 -0.61 -19.37
N LEU A 106 2.53 0.44 -18.84
CA LEU A 106 1.23 0.36 -18.18
C LEU A 106 0.14 0.99 -19.05
N GLN A 107 -1.05 0.41 -18.99
CA GLN A 107 -2.25 1.06 -19.50
C GLN A 107 -2.80 2.05 -18.47
N ALA A 108 -2.86 1.66 -17.20
CA ALA A 108 -3.34 2.47 -16.09
C ALA A 108 -2.87 1.90 -14.75
N TRP A 109 -2.85 2.72 -13.71
CA TRP A 109 -2.75 2.26 -12.33
C TRP A 109 -3.46 3.23 -11.40
N ASP A 110 -3.90 2.73 -10.25
CA ASP A 110 -4.57 3.50 -9.21
C ASP A 110 -4.22 2.98 -7.81
N SER A 111 -4.28 3.84 -6.81
CA SER A 111 -4.01 3.49 -5.42
C SER A 111 -4.71 4.44 -4.45
N GLY A 112 -5.19 3.93 -3.33
CA GLY A 112 -5.85 4.74 -2.30
C GLY A 112 -5.85 4.06 -0.94
N ILE A 113 -6.26 4.81 0.09
CA ILE A 113 -6.52 4.29 1.43
C ILE A 113 -7.94 4.75 1.79
N ASP A 114 -8.78 3.78 2.11
CA ASP A 114 -10.14 3.97 2.63
C ASP A 114 -10.15 3.78 4.15
#